data_AF-A0A2A9N9F5-F1
#
_entry.id   AF-A0A2A9N9F5-F1
#
_cell.length_a   1.000
_cell.length_b   1.000
_cell.length_c   1.000
_cell.angle_alpha   90.00
_cell.angle_beta   90.00
_cell.angle_gamma   90.00
#
_symmetry.space_group_name_H-M   'P 1'
#
loop_
_entity.id
_entity.type
_entity.pdbx_description
1 polymer ?
#
loop_
_entity_poly.entity_id
_entity_poly.type
_entity_poly.pdbx_seq_one_letter_code
_entity_poly.pdbx_strand_id
1 'polypeptide(L)'
;WVTGRIWSEKKEEAIRTLQQYTHNKRTSEVMGELINQLHKNDALMAIYELKNKPTIVCTSGNHQMDIKAVVSTINTFQTFEVKALLDSGCMGSCINQDSVNRHQLNTTPLPQP
;
A
#
# COMPACT_ATOMS: atom_id res chain seq x y z
N TRP A 1 -10.67 3.33 25.72
CA TRP A 1 -10.61 4.70 26.29
C TRP A 1 -10.22 5.73 25.22
N VAL A 2 -9.09 5.59 24.53
CA VAL A 2 -8.64 6.50 23.46
C VAL A 2 -9.65 6.61 22.30
N THR A 3 -10.15 5.48 21.81
CA THR A 3 -11.20 5.45 20.78
C THR A 3 -12.42 6.26 21.20
N GLY A 4 -12.92 6.06 22.42
CA GLY A 4 -14.06 6.83 22.97
C GLY A 4 -13.85 8.35 22.91
N ARG A 5 -12.65 8.85 23.23
CA ARG A 5 -12.33 10.30 23.18
C ARG A 5 -12.33 10.86 21.76
N ILE A 6 -11.81 10.10 20.80
CA ILE A 6 -11.76 10.52 19.39
C ILE A 6 -13.16 10.80 18.82
N TRP A 7 -14.18 10.03 19.24
CA TRP A 7 -15.57 10.26 18.80
C TRP A 7 -16.40 11.18 19.71
N SER A 8 -15.95 11.47 20.93
CA SER A 8 -16.69 12.34 21.86
C SER A 8 -16.22 13.79 21.85
N GLU A 9 -14.97 14.05 21.45
CA GLU A 9 -14.35 15.37 21.46
C GLU A 9 -14.53 16.11 20.12
N LYS A 10 -14.27 17.43 20.12
CA LYS A 10 -14.26 18.20 18.87
C LYS A 10 -13.11 17.71 18.00
N LYS A 11 -13.28 17.83 16.67
CA LYS A 11 -12.31 17.33 15.68
C LYS A 11 -10.86 17.76 15.97
N GLU A 12 -10.65 19.00 16.39
CA GLU A 12 -9.31 19.52 16.74
C GLU A 12 -8.69 18.83 17.96
N GLU A 13 -9.50 18.54 18.99
CA GLU A 13 -9.05 17.85 20.20
C GLU A 13 -8.79 16.37 19.92
N ALA A 14 -9.64 15.74 19.10
CA ALA A 14 -9.46 14.37 18.64
C ALA A 14 -8.15 14.21 17.83
N ILE A 15 -7.78 15.19 16.99
CA ILE A 15 -6.48 15.20 16.28
C ILE A 15 -5.33 15.24 17.27
N ARG A 16 -5.39 16.14 18.25
CA ARG A 16 -4.33 16.28 19.27
C ARG A 16 -4.19 15.00 20.09
N THR A 17 -5.30 14.41 20.50
CA THR A 17 -5.33 13.12 21.20
C THR A 17 -4.69 12.04 20.33
N LEU A 18 -5.04 11.94 19.04
CA LEU A 18 -4.46 10.93 18.16
C LEU A 18 -2.96 11.15 17.91
N GLN A 19 -2.50 12.40 17.75
CA GLN A 19 -1.08 12.75 17.62
C GLN A 19 -0.26 12.36 18.85
N GLN A 20 -0.82 12.48 20.06
CA GLN A 20 -0.15 12.05 21.30
C GLN A 20 0.05 10.53 21.38
N TYR A 21 -0.85 9.75 20.79
CA TYR A 21 -0.78 8.28 20.79
C TYR A 21 -0.02 7.70 19.60
N THR A 22 0.27 8.53 18.60
CA THR A 22 0.95 8.13 17.37
C THR A 22 2.48 8.16 17.57
N HIS A 23 3.18 7.24 16.92
CA HIS A 23 4.65 7.24 16.91
C HIS A 23 5.18 8.56 16.34
N ASN A 24 6.22 9.14 16.94
CA ASN A 24 6.76 10.46 16.56
C ASN A 24 7.10 10.63 15.06
N LYS A 25 7.49 9.55 14.37
CA LYS A 25 7.76 9.53 12.92
C LYS A 25 6.50 9.51 12.03
N ARG A 26 5.32 9.27 12.60
CA ARG A 26 4.03 9.16 11.90
C ARG A 26 3.08 10.32 12.22
N THR A 27 3.50 11.28 13.04
CA THR A 27 2.64 12.41 13.46
C THR A 27 2.12 13.22 12.27
N SER A 28 2.88 13.29 11.17
CA SER A 28 2.45 13.92 9.90
C SER A 28 1.35 13.15 9.16
N GLU A 29 1.19 11.85 9.41
CA GLU A 29 0.12 11.02 8.82
C GLU A 29 -1.24 11.30 9.48
N VAL A 30 -1.24 11.88 10.69
CA VAL A 30 -2.45 12.24 11.43
C VAL A 30 -2.98 13.59 10.95
N MET A 31 -3.54 13.59 9.74
CA MET A 31 -4.25 14.73 9.15
C MET A 31 -5.72 14.75 9.58
N GLY A 32 -6.36 15.92 9.47
CA GLY A 32 -7.77 16.07 9.84
C GLY A 32 -8.73 15.18 9.02
N GLU A 33 -8.31 14.69 7.86
CA GLU A 33 -9.09 13.72 7.06
C GLU A 33 -9.07 12.31 7.63
N LEU A 34 -8.00 11.92 8.35
CA LEU A 34 -7.85 10.59 8.94
C LEU A 34 -8.97 10.28 9.93
N ILE A 35 -9.44 11.27 10.69
CA ILE A 35 -10.57 11.12 11.62
C ILE A 35 -11.87 10.78 10.88
N ASN A 36 -12.06 11.35 9.69
CA ASN A 36 -13.25 11.07 8.88
C ASN A 36 -13.19 9.66 8.26
N GLN A 37 -11.98 9.17 7.98
CA GLN A 37 -11.74 7.83 7.42
C GLN A 37 -11.71 6.73 8.50
N LEU A 38 -11.49 7.11 9.76
CA LEU A 38 -11.48 6.17 10.89
C LEU A 38 -12.91 5.65 11.10
N HIS A 39 -13.17 4.42 10.69
CA HIS A 39 -14.43 3.75 11.02
C HIS A 39 -14.35 3.20 12.45
N LYS A 40 -15.43 3.33 13.24
CA LYS A 40 -15.45 2.97 14.67
C LYS A 40 -15.06 1.51 14.94
N ASN A 41 -15.35 0.61 13.99
CA ASN A 41 -15.04 -0.82 14.08
C ASN A 41 -13.56 -1.11 13.86
N ASP A 42 -12.90 -0.37 12.96
CA ASP A 42 -11.48 -0.59 12.59
C ASP A 42 -10.52 0.34 13.35
N ALA A 43 -11.09 1.31 14.05
CA ALA A 43 -10.40 2.33 14.84
C ALA A 43 -9.31 1.78 15.76
N LEU A 44 -9.59 0.68 16.46
CA LEU A 44 -8.69 0.14 17.45
C LEU A 44 -7.42 -0.41 16.79
N MET A 45 -7.58 -1.11 15.66
CA MET A 45 -6.47 -1.63 14.86
C MET A 45 -5.68 -0.49 14.24
N ALA A 46 -6.35 0.49 13.62
CA ALA A 46 -5.70 1.64 13.02
C ALA A 46 -4.87 2.46 14.03
N ILE A 47 -5.40 2.70 15.23
CA ILE A 47 -4.67 3.40 16.31
C ILE A 47 -3.49 2.56 16.80
N TYR A 48 -3.67 1.24 16.91
CA TYR A 48 -2.58 0.34 17.29
C TYR A 48 -1.43 0.40 16.26
N GLU A 49 -1.75 0.41 14.97
CA GLU A 49 -0.76 0.58 13.91
C GLU A 49 -0.03 1.93 14.00
N LEU A 50 -0.77 3.03 14.19
CA LEU A 50 -0.20 4.38 14.32
C LEU A 50 0.77 4.50 15.51
N LYS A 51 0.52 3.76 16.59
CA LYS A 51 1.41 3.70 17.75
C LYS A 51 2.76 3.03 17.43
N ASN A 52 2.78 2.13 16.45
CA ASN A 52 3.99 1.42 16.06
C ASN A 52 4.85 2.27 15.11
N LYS A 53 6.15 2.00 15.09
CA LYS A 53 7.10 2.59 14.13
C LYS A 53 6.57 2.35 12.71
N PRO A 54 6.68 3.32 11.78
CA PRO A 54 6.21 3.13 10.41
C PRO A 54 6.95 1.93 9.80
N THR A 55 6.19 0.90 9.46
CA THR A 55 6.70 -0.26 8.74
C THR A 55 6.72 0.13 7.26
N ILE A 56 7.78 0.82 6.86
CA ILE A 56 8.06 1.01 5.44
C ILE A 56 8.62 -0.32 4.94
N VAL A 57 7.79 -1.10 4.25
CA VAL A 57 8.26 -2.26 3.50
C VAL A 57 8.91 -1.71 2.23
N CYS A 58 10.19 -1.41 2.27
CA CYS A 58 10.96 -1.12 1.07
C CYS A 58 12.02 -2.21 0.89
N THR A 59 12.18 -2.68 -0.33
CA THR A 59 13.32 -3.50 -0.72
C THR A 59 14.59 -2.65 -0.63
N SER A 60 15.62 -3.16 0.05
CA SER A 60 16.88 -2.44 0.23
C SER A 60 17.53 -2.16 -1.13
N GLY A 61 17.69 -0.89 -1.51
CA GLY A 61 18.48 -0.46 -2.67
C GLY A 61 17.75 0.37 -3.73
N ASN A 62 16.42 0.32 -3.81
CA ASN A 62 15.64 1.14 -4.75
C ASN A 62 14.29 1.56 -4.11
N HIS A 63 13.75 2.72 -4.50
CA HIS A 63 12.39 3.18 -4.12
C HIS A 63 11.28 2.37 -4.80
N GLN A 64 11.56 1.11 -5.13
CA GLN A 64 10.73 0.20 -5.90
C GLN A 64 10.41 -1.00 -5.03
N MET A 65 9.14 -1.41 -5.03
CA MET A 65 8.70 -2.63 -4.36
C MET A 65 8.49 -3.74 -5.39
N ASP A 66 9.39 -4.72 -5.39
CA ASP A 66 9.23 -5.93 -6.20
C ASP A 66 8.63 -7.04 -5.35
N ILE A 67 7.58 -7.67 -5.85
CA ILE A 67 6.97 -8.86 -5.25
C ILE A 67 7.25 -10.08 -6.11
N LYS A 68 7.42 -11.25 -5.47
CA LYS A 68 7.42 -12.52 -6.19
C LYS A 68 5.99 -12.86 -6.57
N ALA A 69 5.76 -13.14 -7.84
CA ALA A 69 4.46 -13.54 -8.37
C ALA A 69 4.61 -14.78 -9.24
N VAL A 70 3.55 -15.58 -9.27
CA VAL A 70 3.42 -16.73 -10.17
C VAL A 70 2.41 -16.34 -11.23
N VAL A 71 2.84 -16.31 -12.49
CA VAL A 71 1.97 -15.95 -13.62
C VAL A 71 1.71 -17.21 -14.43
N SER A 72 0.44 -17.42 -14.80
CA SER A 72 0.04 -18.51 -15.68
C SER A 72 -0.57 -17.94 -16.95
N THR A 73 -0.16 -18.49 -18.07
CA THR A 73 -0.66 -18.11 -19.40
C THR A 73 -1.96 -18.85 -19.71
N ILE A 74 -2.95 -18.14 -20.24
CA ILE A 74 -4.26 -18.71 -20.56
C ILE A 74 -4.27 -19.58 -21.83
N ASN A 75 -3.33 -19.34 -22.75
CA ASN A 75 -3.26 -20.00 -24.05
C ASN A 75 -2.38 -21.25 -24.03
N THR A 76 -1.23 -21.21 -23.35
CA THR A 76 -0.28 -22.32 -23.29
C THR A 76 -0.33 -23.06 -21.95
N PHE A 77 -1.09 -22.56 -20.97
CA PHE A 77 -1.16 -23.11 -19.61
C PHE A 77 0.21 -23.26 -18.92
N GLN A 78 1.19 -22.48 -19.35
CA GLN A 78 2.51 -22.44 -18.75
C GLN A 78 2.52 -21.50 -17.56
N THR A 79 3.24 -21.91 -16.51
CA THR A 79 3.38 -21.16 -15.26
C THR A 79 4.84 -20.80 -15.03
N PHE A 80 5.11 -19.56 -14.61
CA PHE A 80 6.46 -19.08 -14.34
C PHE A 80 6.50 -18.14 -13.13
N GLU A 81 7.58 -18.23 -12.37
CA GLU A 81 7.89 -17.28 -11.29
C GLU A 81 8.52 -16.01 -11.87
N VAL A 82 7.95 -14.86 -11.53
CA VAL A 82 8.44 -13.55 -11.95
C VAL A 82 8.55 -12.61 -10.76
N LYS A 83 9.43 -11.61 -10.90
CA LYS A 83 9.38 -10.42 -10.05
C LYS A 83 8.44 -9.42 -10.71
N ALA A 84 7.36 -9.08 -10.02
CA ALA A 84 6.41 -8.07 -10.46
C ALA A 84 6.65 -6.79 -9.65
N LEU A 85 6.62 -5.66 -10.34
CA LEU A 85 6.64 -4.34 -9.71
C LEU A 85 5.25 -4.07 -9.11
N LEU A 86 5.19 -3.82 -7.80
CA LEU A 86 4.02 -3.24 -7.16
C LEU A 86 4.02 -1.73 -7.36
N ASP A 87 3.22 -1.28 -8.32
CA ASP A 87 3.05 0.13 -8.67
C ASP A 87 1.65 0.62 -8.29
N SER A 88 1.55 1.87 -7.82
CA SER A 88 0.28 2.54 -7.52
C SER A 88 -0.42 3.12 -8.76
N GLY A 89 0.04 2.73 -9.96
CA GLY A 89 -0.51 3.15 -11.25
C GLY A 89 0.24 4.31 -11.91
N CYS A 90 1.43 4.67 -11.44
CA CYS A 90 2.20 5.79 -11.96
C CYS A 90 3.11 5.38 -13.14
N MET A 91 3.51 4.12 -13.21
CA MET A 91 4.53 3.61 -14.13
C MET A 91 3.95 2.94 -15.39
N GLY A 92 2.62 2.89 -15.50
CA GLY A 92 1.93 2.19 -16.59
C GLY A 92 2.12 0.67 -16.50
N SER A 93 1.08 -0.09 -16.81
CA SER A 93 1.13 -1.56 -16.76
C SER A 93 1.97 -2.12 -17.91
N CYS A 94 3.29 -2.05 -17.78
CA CYS A 94 4.25 -2.54 -18.77
C CYS A 94 4.86 -3.87 -18.33
N ILE A 95 5.04 -4.78 -19.29
CA ILE A 95 5.80 -6.03 -19.10
C ILE A 95 7.23 -5.81 -19.57
N ASN A 96 8.21 -6.34 -18.82
CA ASN A 96 9.60 -6.28 -19.22
C ASN A 96 9.84 -7.13 -20.49
N GLN A 97 10.37 -6.50 -21.54
CA GLN A 97 10.66 -7.15 -22.82
C GLN A 97 11.61 -8.35 -22.70
N ASP A 98 12.61 -8.29 -21.81
CA ASP A 98 13.52 -9.41 -21.57
C ASP A 98 12.79 -10.62 -20.99
N SER A 99 11.76 -10.39 -20.16
CA SER A 99 10.93 -11.46 -19.62
C SER A 99 10.07 -12.10 -20.71
N VAL A 100 9.52 -11.30 -21.61
CA VAL A 100 8.77 -11.77 -22.79
C VAL A 100 9.66 -12.66 -23.66
N ASN A 101 10.86 -12.18 -23.99
CA ASN A 101 11.78 -12.90 -24.86
C ASN A 101 12.27 -14.21 -24.21
N ARG A 102 12.59 -14.17 -22.91
CA ARG A 102 13.09 -15.35 -22.17
C ARG A 102 12.06 -16.47 -22.08
N HIS A 103 10.80 -16.13 -21.83
CA HIS A 103 9.72 -17.11 -21.69
C HIS A 103 8.94 -17.32 -23.00
N GLN A 104 9.38 -16.70 -24.10
CA GLN A 104 8.74 -16.77 -25.43
C GLN A 104 7.23 -16.48 -25.36
N LEU A 105 6.85 -15.45 -24.59
CA LEU A 105 5.45 -15.13 -24.35
C LEU A 105 4.81 -14.54 -25.62
N ASN A 106 3.64 -15.06 -25.97
CA ASN A 106 2.78 -14.43 -26.96
C ASN A 106 2.28 -13.10 -26.40
N THR A 107 2.56 -12.00 -27.08
CA THR A 107 2.11 -10.67 -26.68
C THR A 107 1.16 -10.09 -27.72
N THR A 108 0.17 -9.34 -27.25
CA THR A 108 -0.72 -8.55 -28.11
C THR A 108 -0.78 -7.16 -27.50
N PRO A 109 -0.45 -6.10 -28.25
CA PRO A 109 -0.52 -4.74 -27.72
C PRO A 109 -1.97 -4.42 -27.35
N LEU A 110 -2.16 -3.87 -26.16
CA LEU A 110 -3.46 -3.35 -25.76
C LEU A 110 -3.73 -2.05 -26.54
N PRO A 111 -4.98 -1.78 -26.94
CA PRO A 111 -5.35 -0.51 -27.56
C PRO A 111 -5.02 0.63 -26.60
N GLN A 112 -4.26 1.61 -27.08
CA GLN A 112 -3.95 2.82 -26.31
C GLN A 112 -5.10 3.84 -26.49
N PRO A 113 -5.56 4.48 -25.41
CA PRO A 113 -6.53 5.58 -25.48
C PRO A 113 -5.95 6.84 -26.13
#